data_AF-A0A1C2IYC4-F1
#
_entry.id   AF-A0A1C2IYC4-F1
#
_cell.length_a   1.000
_cell.length_b   1.000
_cell.length_c   1.000
_cell.angle_alpha   90.00
_cell.angle_beta   90.00
_cell.angle_gamma   90.00
#
_symmetry.space_group_name_H-M   'P 1'
#
loop_
_entity.id
_entity.type
_entity.pdbx_description
1 polymer ?
#
loop_
_entity_poly.entity_id
_entity_poly.type
_entity_poly.pdbx_seq_one_letter_code
_entity_poly.pdbx_strand_id
1 'polypeptide(L)'
;MSHGHSNPIEHPEVQMASRGSYLTGFIIASLLMLAATILVSGQVLAPFPLLLTIMGCAGLAAIAQIYFLLHIDISEHNIWNTVALVMFIPLFVITIGLTWWMFSQLYLRTMPMIPGIPGMH
;
A
#
# COMPACT_ATOMS: atom_id res chain seq x y z
N MET A 1 42.24 26.57 -16.95
CA MET A 1 41.61 25.37 -16.38
C MET A 1 40.18 25.36 -16.91
N SER A 2 39.87 24.43 -17.82
CA SER A 2 38.56 24.36 -18.51
C SER A 2 37.60 23.55 -17.64
N HIS A 3 36.51 24.17 -17.19
CA HIS A 3 35.43 23.44 -16.53
C HIS A 3 34.63 22.69 -17.60
N GLY A 4 34.71 21.35 -17.57
CA GLY A 4 33.91 20.49 -18.45
C GLY A 4 32.42 20.65 -18.14
N HIS A 5 31.65 21.08 -19.13
CA HIS A 5 30.19 21.02 -19.09
C HIS A 5 29.76 19.56 -19.25
N SER A 6 29.68 18.81 -18.13
CA SER A 6 28.99 17.52 -18.12
C SER A 6 27.51 17.77 -18.30
N ASN A 7 26.92 17.24 -19.38
CA ASN A 7 25.48 17.33 -19.62
C ASN A 7 24.75 16.60 -18.48
N PRO A 8 23.85 17.26 -17.73
CA PRO A 8 23.16 16.64 -16.60
C PRO A 8 22.22 15.49 -16.99
N ILE A 9 22.00 15.25 -18.29
CA ILE A 9 21.14 14.18 -18.83
C ILE A 9 21.96 12.92 -19.17
N GLU A 10 23.29 13.00 -19.21
CA GLU A 10 24.16 11.84 -19.47
C GLU A 10 24.52 11.03 -18.21
N HIS A 11 24.04 11.44 -17.04
CA HIS A 11 24.22 10.67 -15.82
C HIS A 11 23.42 9.36 -15.87
N PRO A 12 24.02 8.20 -15.58
CA PRO A 12 23.37 6.88 -15.68
C PRO A 12 22.10 6.76 -14.83
N GLU A 13 22.05 7.48 -13.70
CA GLU A 13 20.89 7.65 -12.83
C GLU A 13 19.64 8.22 -13.55
N VAL A 14 19.81 9.10 -14.55
CA VAL A 14 18.70 9.69 -15.32
C VAL A 14 18.20 8.72 -16.40
N GLN A 15 19.08 7.87 -16.93
CA GLN A 15 18.73 6.90 -17.98
C GLN A 15 18.08 5.62 -17.40
N MET A 16 18.25 5.35 -16.11
CA MET A 16 17.68 4.18 -15.42
C MET A 16 16.19 4.31 -15.07
N ALA A 17 15.57 5.49 -15.24
CA ALA A 17 14.12 5.69 -15.06
C ALA A 17 13.33 5.05 -16.23
N SER A 18 13.25 3.70 -16.23
CA SER A 18 12.52 2.95 -17.25
C SER A 18 11.01 3.14 -17.07
N ARG A 19 10.42 4.05 -17.87
CA ARG A 19 8.98 4.35 -17.89
C ARG A 19 8.08 3.11 -18.03
N GLY A 20 8.60 2.00 -18.56
CA GLY A 20 7.85 0.77 -18.80
C GLY A 20 7.51 -0.03 -17.54
N SER A 21 8.38 -0.07 -16.53
CA SER A 21 8.10 -0.82 -15.29
C SER A 21 6.98 -0.17 -14.48
N TYR A 22 7.02 1.17 -14.34
CA TYR A 22 5.99 1.96 -13.68
C TYR A 22 4.62 1.74 -14.29
N LEU A 23 4.53 1.78 -15.63
CA LEU A 23 3.25 1.59 -16.34
C LEU A 23 2.70 0.18 -16.14
N THR A 24 3.57 -0.84 -16.14
CA THR A 24 3.16 -2.23 -15.95
C THR A 24 2.55 -2.44 -14.57
N GLY A 25 3.22 -1.95 -13.51
CA GLY A 25 2.68 -2.04 -12.15
C GLY A 25 1.38 -1.27 -11.96
N PHE A 26 1.28 -0.09 -12.56
CA PHE A 26 0.06 0.72 -12.52
C PHE A 26 -1.13 -0.01 -13.16
N ILE A 27 -0.93 -0.64 -14.31
CA ILE A 27 -1.96 -1.40 -15.01
C ILE A 27 -2.37 -2.63 -14.19
N ILE A 28 -1.41 -3.42 -13.68
CA ILE A 28 -1.70 -4.61 -12.85
C ILE A 28 -2.52 -4.21 -11.61
N ALA A 29 -2.08 -3.21 -10.87
CA ALA A 29 -2.79 -2.74 -9.68
C ALA A 29 -4.19 -2.21 -10.01
N SER A 30 -4.33 -1.44 -11.10
CA SER A 30 -5.63 -0.93 -11.54
C SER A 30 -6.59 -2.04 -11.94
N LEU A 31 -6.11 -3.08 -12.64
CA LEU A 31 -6.93 -4.23 -13.00
C LEU A 31 -7.40 -5.01 -11.77
N LEU A 32 -6.52 -5.23 -10.79
CA LEU A 32 -6.88 -5.87 -9.52
C LEU A 32 -7.92 -5.06 -8.73
N MET A 33 -7.77 -3.74 -8.68
CA MET A 33 -8.74 -2.85 -8.03
C MET A 33 -10.09 -2.89 -8.73
N LEU A 34 -10.11 -2.84 -10.07
CA LEU A 34 -11.34 -2.90 -10.85
C LEU A 34 -12.04 -4.26 -10.67
N ALA A 35 -11.29 -5.36 -10.66
CA ALA A 35 -11.82 -6.68 -10.36
C ALA A 35 -12.45 -6.75 -8.96
N ALA A 36 -11.78 -6.21 -7.93
CA ALA A 36 -12.33 -6.16 -6.58
C ALA A 36 -13.61 -5.32 -6.51
N THR A 37 -13.67 -4.18 -7.22
CA THR A 37 -14.88 -3.34 -7.29
C THR A 37 -16.05 -4.07 -7.95
N ILE A 38 -15.82 -4.74 -9.09
CA ILE A 38 -16.85 -5.53 -9.76
C ILE A 38 -17.34 -6.64 -8.82
N LEU A 39 -16.43 -7.35 -8.15
CA LEU A 39 -16.75 -8.43 -7.23
C LEU A 39 -17.68 -7.99 -6.10
N VAL A 40 -17.39 -6.83 -5.49
CA VAL A 40 -18.23 -6.24 -4.44
C VAL A 40 -19.57 -5.79 -4.99
N SER A 41 -19.59 -5.13 -6.15
CA SER A 41 -20.82 -4.62 -6.76
C SER A 41 -21.79 -5.72 -7.19
N GLY A 42 -21.28 -6.87 -7.62
CA GLY A 42 -22.09 -8.01 -8.04
C GLY A 42 -22.65 -8.84 -6.89
N GLN A 43 -22.23 -8.59 -5.63
CA GLN A 43 -22.63 -9.34 -4.43
C GLN A 43 -22.61 -10.88 -4.62
N VAL A 44 -21.65 -11.38 -5.40
CA VAL A 44 -21.63 -12.76 -5.90
C VAL A 44 -21.21 -13.77 -4.82
N LEU A 45 -20.58 -13.30 -3.74
CA LEU A 45 -20.07 -14.12 -2.64
C LEU A 45 -20.71 -13.77 -1.30
N ALA A 46 -20.73 -14.75 -0.40
CA ALA A 46 -21.08 -14.53 1.01
C ALA A 46 -20.09 -13.55 1.69
N PRO A 47 -20.46 -12.90 2.81
CA PRO A 47 -19.68 -11.81 3.40
C PRO A 47 -18.24 -12.19 3.77
N PHE A 48 -18.05 -13.37 4.38
CA PHE A 48 -16.73 -13.83 4.81
C PHE A 48 -15.77 -14.15 3.64
N PRO A 49 -16.13 -14.98 2.65
CA PRO A 49 -15.26 -15.20 1.50
C PRO A 49 -15.06 -13.93 0.68
N LEU A 50 -16.07 -13.06 0.54
CA LEU A 50 -15.92 -11.77 -0.12
C LEU A 50 -14.84 -10.92 0.56
N LEU A 51 -14.87 -10.82 1.89
CA LEU A 51 -13.86 -10.09 2.68
C LEU A 51 -12.44 -10.61 2.43
N LEU A 52 -12.25 -11.93 2.44
CA LEU A 52 -10.93 -12.53 2.19
C LEU A 52 -10.44 -12.26 0.77
N THR A 53 -11.32 -12.36 -0.23
CA THR A 53 -10.95 -12.10 -1.62
C THR A 53 -10.56 -10.64 -1.84
N ILE A 54 -11.33 -9.67 -1.33
CA ILE A 54 -10.99 -8.25 -1.49
C ILE A 54 -9.72 -7.87 -0.73
N MET A 55 -9.48 -8.43 0.46
CA MET A 55 -8.23 -8.24 1.20
C MET A 55 -7.04 -8.79 0.40
N GLY A 56 -7.19 -9.97 -0.21
CA GLY A 56 -6.17 -10.55 -1.08
C GLY A 56 -5.88 -9.68 -2.31
N CYS A 57 -6.91 -9.22 -3.02
CA CYS A 57 -6.77 -8.30 -4.15
C CYS A 57 -6.07 -7.00 -3.75
N ALA A 58 -6.46 -6.39 -2.64
CA ALA A 58 -5.84 -5.17 -2.12
C ALA A 58 -4.35 -5.39 -1.77
N GLY A 59 -4.03 -6.50 -1.10
CA GLY A 59 -2.66 -6.86 -0.76
C GLY A 59 -1.78 -7.07 -2.00
N LEU A 60 -2.27 -7.82 -2.99
CA LEU A 60 -1.53 -8.04 -4.25
C LEU A 60 -1.34 -6.73 -5.04
N ALA A 61 -2.35 -5.85 -5.08
CA ALA A 61 -2.23 -4.55 -5.71
C ALA A 61 -1.18 -3.67 -5.02
N ALA A 62 -1.14 -3.66 -3.69
CA ALA A 62 -0.13 -2.95 -2.92
C ALA A 62 1.29 -3.48 -3.19
N ILE A 63 1.46 -4.82 -3.23
CA ILE A 63 2.75 -5.45 -3.56
C ILE A 63 3.19 -5.07 -4.98
N ALA A 64 2.28 -5.10 -5.96
CA ALA A 64 2.60 -4.69 -7.33
C ALA A 64 3.08 -3.23 -7.38
N GLN A 65 2.41 -2.32 -6.67
CA GLN A 65 2.83 -0.92 -6.59
C GLN A 65 4.19 -0.75 -5.91
N ILE A 66 4.44 -1.45 -4.80
CA ILE A 66 5.73 -1.41 -4.11
C ILE A 66 6.86 -1.94 -5.01
N TYR A 67 6.62 -2.99 -5.79
CA TYR A 67 7.66 -3.53 -6.65
C TYR A 67 7.95 -2.61 -7.85
N PHE A 68 6.90 -2.15 -8.55
CA PHE A 68 7.05 -1.42 -9.82
C PHE A 68 7.20 0.10 -9.68
N LEU A 69 6.56 0.73 -8.68
CA LEU A 69 6.68 2.18 -8.46
C LEU A 69 7.87 2.54 -7.57
N LEU A 70 8.07 1.77 -6.50
CA LEU A 70 9.21 1.99 -5.61
C LEU A 70 10.49 1.42 -6.23
N HIS A 71 10.43 0.52 -7.23
CA HIS A 71 11.61 -0.08 -7.85
C HIS A 71 12.53 -0.67 -6.78
N ILE A 72 12.03 -1.62 -6.00
CA ILE A 72 12.85 -2.32 -5.00
C ILE A 72 13.90 -3.13 -5.76
N ASP A 73 15.11 -2.59 -5.84
CA ASP A 73 16.27 -3.27 -6.40
C ASP A 73 17.34 -3.37 -5.30
N ILE A 74 17.94 -4.55 -5.20
CA ILE A 74 19.01 -4.87 -4.24
C ILE A 74 20.38 -4.43 -4.81
N SER A 75 20.40 -3.85 -6.02
CA SER A 75 21.55 -3.16 -6.59
C SER A 75 22.03 -2.00 -5.72
N GLU A 76 23.36 -1.80 -5.61
CA GLU A 76 24.01 -0.75 -4.81
C GLU A 76 23.48 0.66 -5.10
N HIS A 77 22.96 0.90 -6.30
CA HIS A 77 22.44 2.20 -6.72
C HIS A 77 21.06 2.54 -6.10
N ASN A 78 20.29 1.56 -5.64
CA ASN A 78 18.90 1.76 -5.18
C ASN A 78 18.62 1.15 -3.78
N ILE A 79 19.67 0.85 -3.02
CA ILE A 79 19.57 0.33 -1.64
C ILE A 79 18.73 1.27 -0.76
N TRP A 80 18.83 2.58 -0.97
CA TRP A 80 18.12 3.59 -0.18
C TRP A 80 16.60 3.41 -0.19
N ASN A 81 16.05 2.96 -1.30
CA ASN A 81 14.62 2.75 -1.40
C ASN A 81 14.17 1.49 -0.65
N THR A 82 14.96 0.42 -0.73
CA THR A 82 14.75 -0.81 0.03
C THR A 82 14.87 -0.56 1.54
N VAL A 83 15.86 0.22 1.97
CA VAL A 83 16.04 0.62 3.38
C VAL A 83 14.86 1.46 3.87
N ALA A 84 14.42 2.43 3.07
CA ALA A 84 13.25 3.24 3.39
C ALA A 84 11.98 2.39 3.57
N LEU A 85 11.75 1.42 2.68
CA LEU A 85 10.61 0.50 2.78
C LEU A 85 10.66 -0.33 4.07
N VAL A 86 11.83 -0.91 4.39
CA VAL A 86 12.00 -1.73 5.60
C VAL A 86 11.77 -0.91 6.87
N MET A 87 12.22 0.35 6.91
CA MET A 87 11.96 1.25 8.03
C MET A 87 10.49 1.72 8.09
N PHE A 88 9.82 1.80 6.95
CA PHE A 88 8.42 2.19 6.86
C PHE A 88 7.46 1.08 7.33
N ILE A 89 7.72 -0.19 7.05
CA ILE A 89 6.85 -1.32 7.44
C ILE A 89 6.47 -1.32 8.94
N PRO A 90 7.41 -1.28 9.90
CA PRO A 90 7.04 -1.29 11.31
C PRO A 90 6.27 -0.01 11.69
N LEU A 91 6.64 1.14 11.13
CA LEU A 91 5.91 2.39 11.35
C LEU A 91 4.46 2.27 10.86
N PHE A 92 4.25 1.77 9.65
CA PHE A 92 2.93 1.57 9.06
C PHE A 92 2.04 0.64 9.91
N VAL A 93 2.59 -0.51 10.33
CA VAL A 93 1.87 -1.48 11.17
C VAL A 93 1.53 -0.89 12.53
N ILE A 94 2.49 -0.21 13.17
CA ILE A 94 2.30 0.39 14.49
C ILE A 94 1.29 1.54 14.40
N THR A 95 1.38 2.43 13.41
CA THR A 95 0.46 3.57 13.28
C THR A 95 -0.98 3.11 13.09
N ILE A 96 -1.24 2.18 12.16
CA ILE A 96 -2.60 1.68 11.92
C ILE A 96 -3.09 0.85 13.11
N GLY A 97 -2.25 -0.06 13.59
CA GLY A 97 -2.57 -0.97 14.68
C GLY A 97 -2.84 -0.24 15.99
N LEU A 98 -1.97 0.70 16.39
CA LEU A 98 -2.16 1.50 17.60
C LEU A 98 -3.35 2.44 17.47
N THR A 99 -3.59 3.03 16.30
CA THR A 99 -4.76 3.90 16.10
C THR A 99 -6.05 3.12 16.27
N TRP A 100 -6.16 1.96 15.60
CA TRP A 100 -7.30 1.06 15.74
C TRP A 100 -7.47 0.61 17.20
N TRP A 101 -6.39 0.15 17.84
CA TRP A 101 -6.42 -0.31 19.22
C TRP A 101 -6.85 0.81 20.18
N MET A 102 -6.20 1.98 20.11
CA MET A 102 -6.53 3.13 20.95
C MET A 102 -8.01 3.51 20.80
N PHE A 103 -8.51 3.67 19.57
CA PHE A 103 -9.91 4.06 19.37
C PHE A 103 -10.89 2.97 19.81
N SER A 104 -10.59 1.69 19.60
CA SER A 104 -11.45 0.60 20.09
C SER A 104 -11.52 0.59 21.62
N GLN A 105 -10.40 0.80 22.32
CA GLN A 105 -10.36 0.86 23.78
C GLN A 105 -11.03 2.12 24.34
N LEU A 106 -10.83 3.27 23.70
CA LEU A 106 -11.51 4.50 24.08
C LEU A 106 -13.03 4.35 23.90
N TYR A 107 -13.47 3.85 22.75
CA TYR A 107 -14.88 3.58 22.47
C TYR A 107 -15.51 2.73 23.59
N LEU A 108 -14.86 1.62 23.97
CA LEU A 108 -15.27 0.74 25.06
C LEU A 108 -15.39 1.41 26.44
N ARG A 109 -14.61 2.46 26.71
CA ARG A 109 -14.55 3.12 28.03
C ARG A 109 -15.37 4.40 28.12
N THR A 110 -15.62 5.07 27.00
CA THR A 110 -16.30 6.37 26.98
C THR A 110 -17.74 6.29 26.54
N MET A 111 -18.20 5.17 25.97
CA MET A 111 -19.62 5.04 25.67
C MET A 111 -20.42 5.00 26.98
N PRO A 112 -21.30 6.00 27.22
CA PRO A 112 -22.18 5.95 28.38
C PRO A 112 -23.08 4.73 28.23
N MET A 113 -23.28 3.97 29.30
CA MET A 113 -24.37 3.01 29.36
C MET A 113 -25.67 3.81 29.17
N ILE A 114 -26.25 3.77 27.98
CA ILE A 114 -27.57 4.36 27.71
C ILE A 114 -28.60 3.37 28.24
N PRO A 115 -29.33 3.68 29.33
CA PRO A 115 -30.38 2.81 29.83
C PRO A 115 -31.52 2.81 28.80
N GLY A 116 -31.87 1.64 28.25
CA GLY A 116 -33.05 1.47 27.39
C GLY A 116 -32.83 1.07 25.93
N ILE A 117 -31.61 0.71 25.51
CA ILE A 117 -31.39 0.04 24.21
C ILE A 117 -31.28 -1.48 24.47
N PRO A 118 -32.31 -2.29 24.15
CA PRO A 118 -32.22 -3.74 24.27
C PRO A 118 -31.29 -4.28 23.17
N GLY A 119 -30.24 -5.02 23.53
CA GLY A 119 -29.55 -5.91 22.59
C GLY A 119 -28.03 -5.87 22.48
N MET A 120 -27.27 -5.49 23.51
CA MET A 120 -25.83 -5.77 23.55
C MET A 120 -25.43 -6.42 24.87
N HIS A 121 -25.74 -7.72 24.99
CA HIS A 121 -25.06 -8.66 25.88
C HIS A 121 -24.01 -9.43 25.07
#